data_AF-A0A6L7PE33-F1
#
_entry.id   AF-A0A6L7PE33-F1
#
_cell.length_a   1.000
_cell.length_b   1.000
_cell.length_c   1.000
_cell.angle_alpha   90.00
_cell.angle_beta   90.00
_cell.angle_gamma   90.00
#
_symmetry.space_group_name_H-M   'P 1'
#
loop_
_entity.id
_entity.type
_entity.pdbx_description
1 polymer ?
#
loop_
_entity_poly.entity_id
_entity_poly.type
_entity_poly.pdbx_seq_one_letter_code
_entity_poly.pdbx_strand_id
1 'polypeptide(L)'
;MTVTSTDGSRKRVYRVSVASSAEASCLRGSIHVGVSLVSYEGGSVRDLASCAARLHVKALHATQGGFWASYIVGAPDFVNRAFIELYPDGVPINAPLLATSDGPPAPDTSADKDLDGDKGPDSGKGSTQP
;
A
#
# COMPACT_ATOMS: atom_id res chain seq x y z
N MET A 1 -5.16 17.75 2.64
CA MET A 1 -5.81 18.07 3.93
C MET A 1 -5.05 19.19 4.60
N THR A 2 -5.74 20.18 5.15
CA THR A 2 -5.10 21.30 5.85
C THR A 2 -5.57 21.29 7.29
N VAL A 3 -4.61 21.19 8.23
CA VAL A 3 -4.90 21.24 9.66
C VAL A 3 -4.44 22.60 10.18
N THR A 4 -5.35 23.28 10.86
CA THR A 4 -5.07 24.54 11.55
C THR A 4 -5.21 24.29 13.04
N SER A 5 -4.27 24.81 13.84
CA SER A 5 -4.38 24.76 15.29
C SER A 5 -5.61 25.55 15.76
N THR A 6 -6.16 25.17 16.92
CA THR A 6 -7.40 25.75 17.46
C THR A 6 -7.29 27.26 17.71
N ASP A 7 -6.08 27.73 17.99
CA ASP A 7 -5.71 29.14 18.19
C ASP A 7 -5.30 29.85 16.88
N GLY A 8 -5.33 29.17 15.74
CA GLY A 8 -4.97 29.72 14.43
C GLY A 8 -3.48 29.99 14.20
N SER A 9 -2.63 29.78 15.21
CA SER A 9 -1.20 30.14 15.16
C SER A 9 -0.38 29.29 14.20
N ARG A 10 -0.87 28.10 13.84
CA ARG A 10 -0.15 27.15 12.98
C ARG A 10 -1.08 26.52 11.95
N LYS A 11 -0.63 26.54 10.70
CA LYS A 11 -1.30 25.87 9.58
C LYS A 11 -0.31 24.89 8.95
N ARG A 12 -0.67 23.61 8.89
CA ARG A 12 0.10 22.58 8.19
C ARG A 12 -0.73 21.98 7.07
N VAL A 13 -0.15 21.96 5.88
CA VAL A 13 -0.74 21.36 4.69
C VAL A 13 -0.16 19.95 4.55
N TYR A 14 -1.02 18.95 4.66
CA TYR A 14 -0.69 17.55 4.40
C TYR A 14 -1.22 17.19 3.02
N ARG A 15 -0.32 16.85 2.10
CA ARG A 15 -0.69 16.17 0.86
C ARG A 15 -0.79 14.68 1.18
N VAL A 16 -1.95 14.11 0.89
CA VAL A 16 -2.21 12.68 1.06
C VAL A 16 -2.36 12.12 -0.35
N SER A 17 -1.44 11.26 -0.73
CA SER A 17 -1.51 10.50 -1.97
C SER A 17 -2.12 9.14 -1.61
N VAL A 18 -3.25 8.78 -2.22
CA VAL A 18 -3.72 7.40 -2.18
C VAL A 18 -3.14 6.71 -3.39
N ALA A 19 -2.07 5.94 -3.19
CA ALA A 19 -1.52 5.11 -4.26
C ALA A 19 -2.53 4.01 -4.59
N SER A 20 -3.21 4.14 -5.72
CA SER A 20 -4.00 3.08 -6.33
C SER A 20 -3.06 2.24 -7.19
N SER A 21 -2.50 1.16 -6.65
CA SER A 21 -1.92 0.14 -7.53
C SER A 21 -3.06 -0.64 -8.17
N ALA A 22 -3.33 -0.37 -9.44
CA ALA A 22 -4.42 -0.95 -10.23
C ALA A 22 -4.14 -2.40 -10.69
N GLU A 23 -3.55 -3.21 -9.83
CA GLU A 23 -3.66 -4.67 -9.96
C GLU A 23 -4.67 -5.12 -8.91
N ALA A 24 -5.55 -6.07 -9.27
CA ALA A 24 -6.45 -6.72 -8.33
C ALA A 24 -5.63 -7.54 -7.32
N SER A 25 -4.99 -6.82 -6.40
CA SER A 25 -4.22 -7.34 -5.31
C SER A 25 -5.22 -7.77 -4.24
N CYS A 26 -5.17 -9.05 -3.85
CA CYS A 26 -5.99 -9.57 -2.75
C CYS A 26 -5.72 -8.82 -1.42
N LEU A 27 -4.63 -8.06 -1.35
CA LEU A 27 -4.29 -7.15 -0.27
C LEU A 27 -4.54 -5.71 -0.73
N ARG A 28 -5.39 -5.00 -0.02
CA ARG A 28 -5.64 -3.58 -0.23
C ARG A 28 -4.71 -2.77 0.66
N GLY A 29 -4.03 -1.80 0.06
CA GLY A 29 -3.01 -0.98 0.72
C GLY A 29 -1.69 -1.04 -0.03
N SER A 30 -0.78 -0.14 0.31
CA SER A 30 0.55 -0.10 -0.29
C SER A 30 1.49 -1.03 0.48
N ILE A 31 2.25 -1.86 -0.25
CA ILE A 31 3.27 -2.73 0.33
C ILE A 31 4.64 -2.08 0.09
N HIS A 32 5.30 -1.72 1.17
CA HIS A 32 6.64 -1.14 1.17
C HIS A 32 7.66 -2.11 1.78
N VAL A 33 8.95 -1.86 1.54
CA VAL A 33 10.02 -2.49 2.30
C VAL A 33 9.84 -2.17 3.78
N GLY A 34 9.99 -3.17 4.65
CA GLY A 34 9.73 -3.03 6.08
C GLY A 34 8.31 -3.48 6.43
N VAL A 35 7.52 -2.61 7.06
CA VAL A 35 6.17 -2.93 7.58
C VAL A 35 5.11 -2.10 6.87
N SER A 36 4.01 -2.71 6.50
CA SER A 36 2.85 -2.04 5.89
C SER A 36 1.54 -2.54 6.53
N LEU A 37 0.56 -1.64 6.67
CA LEU A 37 -0.80 -2.03 7.05
C LEU A 37 -1.62 -2.26 5.78
N VAL A 38 -2.19 -3.46 5.67
CA VAL A 38 -3.02 -3.87 4.53
C VAL A 38 -4.32 -4.49 5.03
N SER A 39 -5.33 -4.58 4.17
CA SER A 39 -6.53 -5.37 4.43
C SER A 39 -6.69 -6.48 3.39
N TYR A 40 -7.08 -7.66 3.82
CA TYR A 40 -7.30 -8.79 2.91
C TYR A 40 -8.72 -8.80 2.35
N GLU A 41 -8.90 -9.18 1.09
CA GLU A 41 -10.23 -9.27 0.46
C GLU A 41 -11.09 -10.44 0.97
N GLY A 42 -10.51 -11.29 1.81
CA GLY A 42 -11.16 -12.45 2.39
C GLY A 42 -10.92 -13.72 1.58
N GLY A 43 -11.02 -14.87 2.24
CA GLY A 43 -10.76 -16.16 1.62
C GLY A 43 -9.96 -17.09 2.52
N SER A 44 -9.43 -18.18 1.95
CA SER A 44 -8.68 -19.15 2.74
C SER A 44 -7.29 -18.64 3.11
N VAL A 45 -6.72 -19.18 4.20
CA VAL A 45 -5.32 -18.90 4.59
C VAL A 45 -4.35 -19.31 3.47
N ARG A 46 -4.67 -20.34 2.68
CA ARG A 46 -3.87 -20.79 1.54
C ARG A 46 -3.86 -19.78 0.39
N ASP A 47 -5.01 -19.16 0.10
CA ASP A 47 -5.12 -18.14 -0.94
C ASP A 47 -4.40 -16.86 -0.52
N LEU A 48 -4.52 -16.48 0.74
CA LEU A 48 -3.76 -15.40 1.36
C LEU A 48 -2.24 -15.65 1.22
N ALA A 49 -1.76 -16.83 1.58
CA ALA A 49 -0.36 -17.21 1.49
C ALA A 49 0.17 -17.14 0.04
N SER A 50 -0.61 -17.66 -0.90
CA SER A 50 -0.26 -17.65 -2.32
C SER A 50 -0.18 -16.22 -2.87
N CYS A 51 -1.09 -15.36 -2.44
CA CYS A 51 -1.09 -13.96 -2.83
C CYS A 51 0.08 -13.18 -2.20
N ALA A 52 0.34 -13.37 -0.91
CA ALA A 52 1.47 -12.77 -0.20
C ALA A 52 2.81 -13.12 -0.87
N ALA A 53 2.99 -14.38 -1.28
CA ALA A 53 4.18 -14.83 -2.00
C ALA A 53 4.39 -14.09 -3.34
N ARG A 54 3.33 -13.89 -4.13
CA ARG A 54 3.39 -13.13 -5.39
C ARG A 54 3.76 -11.66 -5.17
N LEU A 55 3.36 -11.09 -4.04
CA LEU A 55 3.62 -9.71 -3.67
C LEU A 55 4.93 -9.52 -2.89
N HIS A 56 5.80 -10.54 -2.86
CA HIS A 56 7.06 -10.55 -2.13
C HIS A 56 6.95 -10.28 -0.61
N VAL A 57 5.76 -10.47 -0.03
CA VAL A 57 5.53 -10.40 1.41
C VAL A 57 6.18 -11.62 2.08
N LYS A 58 6.92 -11.38 3.15
CA LYS A 58 7.62 -12.39 3.95
C LYS A 58 6.76 -12.92 5.09
N ALA A 59 6.05 -12.03 5.76
CA ALA A 59 5.13 -12.40 6.81
C ALA A 59 3.89 -11.50 6.83
N LEU A 60 2.80 -12.07 7.31
CA LEU A 60 1.57 -11.39 7.62
C LEU A 60 1.29 -11.57 9.11
N HIS A 61 0.84 -10.52 9.77
CA HIS A 61 0.53 -10.56 11.19
C HIS A 61 -0.89 -10.08 11.43
N ALA A 62 -1.64 -10.89 12.17
CA ALA A 62 -2.97 -10.56 12.65
C ALA A 62 -2.91 -10.23 14.14
N THR A 63 -3.72 -9.26 14.55
CA THR A 63 -3.94 -8.96 15.96
C THR A 63 -5.42 -9.19 16.29
N GLN A 64 -5.72 -10.09 17.23
CA GLN A 64 -7.09 -10.34 17.69
C GLN A 64 -7.11 -10.52 19.20
N GLY A 65 -7.95 -9.74 19.90
CA GLY A 65 -8.10 -9.85 21.35
C GLY A 65 -6.80 -9.62 22.14
N GLY A 66 -5.86 -8.82 21.61
CA GLY A 66 -4.53 -8.60 22.20
C GLY A 66 -3.49 -9.69 21.89
N PHE A 67 -3.87 -10.75 21.18
CA PHE A 67 -2.96 -11.77 20.71
C PHE A 67 -2.38 -11.42 19.33
N TRP A 68 -1.14 -11.82 19.12
CA TRP A 68 -0.42 -11.65 17.87
C TRP A 68 -0.17 -13.02 17.23
N ALA A 69 -0.69 -13.22 16.02
CA ALA A 69 -0.47 -14.43 15.24
C ALA A 69 0.24 -14.06 13.93
N SER A 70 1.28 -14.82 13.58
CA SER A 70 2.07 -14.59 12.38
C SER A 70 1.91 -15.73 11.39
N TYR A 71 1.76 -15.38 10.12
CA TYR A 71 1.89 -16.28 9.00
C TYR A 71 3.18 -15.95 8.25
N ILE A 72 4.16 -16.84 8.29
CA ILE A 72 5.44 -16.73 7.58
C ILE A 72 5.31 -17.44 6.25
N VAL A 73 5.47 -16.70 5.16
CA VAL A 73 5.28 -17.20 3.80
C VAL A 73 6.34 -18.25 3.48
N GLY A 74 5.89 -19.43 3.03
CA GLY A 74 6.75 -20.57 2.71
C GLY A 74 7.25 -21.37 3.92
N ALA A 75 6.91 -20.97 5.15
CA ALA A 75 7.21 -21.76 6.33
C ALA A 75 6.26 -22.97 6.46
N PRO A 76 6.70 -24.07 7.10
CA PRO A 76 5.83 -25.21 7.37
C PRO A 76 4.63 -24.85 8.27
N ASP A 77 3.54 -25.62 8.16
CA ASP A 77 2.29 -25.36 8.89
C ASP A 77 2.46 -25.27 10.41
N PHE A 78 3.39 -26.03 11.00
CA PHE A 78 3.62 -25.98 12.45
C PHE A 78 4.13 -24.61 12.92
N VAL A 79 4.84 -23.86 12.07
CA VAL A 79 5.28 -22.49 12.34
C VAL A 79 4.09 -21.53 12.28
N ASN A 80 3.18 -21.77 11.33
CA ASN A 80 2.01 -20.94 11.06
C ASN A 80 0.76 -21.38 11.85
N ARG A 81 0.88 -22.38 12.73
CA ARG A 81 -0.25 -23.04 13.39
C ARG A 81 -1.17 -22.06 14.10
N ALA A 82 -0.61 -21.13 14.87
CA ALA A 82 -1.40 -20.14 15.60
C ALA A 82 -2.24 -19.25 14.67
N PHE A 83 -1.73 -18.88 13.49
CA PHE A 83 -2.47 -18.10 12.51
C PHE A 83 -3.56 -18.93 11.82
N ILE A 84 -3.27 -20.20 11.52
CA ILE A 84 -4.25 -21.14 10.94
C ILE A 84 -5.40 -21.40 11.93
N GLU A 85 -5.08 -21.60 13.20
CA GLU A 85 -6.06 -21.79 14.29
C GLU A 85 -6.89 -20.52 14.56
N LEU A 86 -6.33 -19.33 14.30
CA LEU A 86 -7.05 -18.07 14.40
C LEU A 86 -8.13 -17.91 13.33
N TYR A 87 -7.91 -18.51 12.15
CA TYR A 87 -8.75 -18.37 10.97
C TYR A 87 -9.13 -19.74 10.38
N PRO A 88 -9.83 -20.59 11.15
CA PRO A 88 -10.16 -21.95 10.72
C PRO A 88 -11.10 -21.96 9.49
N ASP A 89 -11.98 -20.96 9.42
CA ASP A 89 -12.94 -20.77 8.31
C ASP A 89 -12.41 -19.81 7.24
N GLY A 90 -11.14 -19.42 7.33
CA GLY A 90 -10.52 -18.40 6.48
C GLY A 90 -10.46 -17.03 7.12
N VAL A 91 -9.76 -16.13 6.44
CA VAL A 91 -9.54 -14.76 6.89
C VAL A 91 -10.74 -13.90 6.42
N PRO A 92 -11.40 -13.14 7.30
CA PRO A 92 -12.53 -12.31 6.92
C PRO A 92 -12.17 -11.22 5.91
N ILE A 93 -13.16 -10.80 5.13
CA ILE A 93 -13.02 -9.62 4.26
C ILE A 93 -12.67 -8.38 5.08
N ASN A 94 -11.77 -7.57 4.55
CA ASN A 94 -11.20 -6.39 5.18
C ASN A 94 -10.48 -6.66 6.52
N ALA A 95 -10.09 -7.90 6.81
CA ALA A 95 -9.28 -8.20 7.99
C ALA A 95 -7.97 -7.38 7.93
N PRO A 96 -7.67 -6.57 8.96
CA PRO A 96 -6.44 -5.80 9.00
C PRO A 96 -5.25 -6.72 9.29
N LEU A 97 -4.21 -6.61 8.47
CA LEU A 97 -2.97 -7.37 8.60
C LEU A 97 -1.77 -6.43 8.51
N LEU A 98 -0.74 -6.71 9.29
CA LEU A 98 0.58 -6.11 9.08
C LEU A 98 1.40 -7.02 8.16
N ALA A 99 1.82 -6.48 7.03
CA ALA A 99 2.68 -7.18 6.08
C ALA A 99 4.13 -6.75 6.28
N THR A 100 5.06 -7.71 6.27
CA THR A 100 6.49 -7.44 6.18
C THR A 100 7.03 -7.82 4.81
N SER A 101 7.84 -6.97 4.18
CA SER A 101 8.40 -7.22 2.85
C SER A 101 9.88 -6.81 2.78
N ASP A 102 10.66 -7.61 2.06
CA ASP A 102 12.04 -7.30 1.64
C ASP A 102 12.12 -7.07 0.11
N GLY A 103 11.00 -7.18 -0.61
CA GLY A 103 10.96 -7.03 -2.06
C GLY A 103 11.21 -5.59 -2.50
N PRO A 104 11.46 -5.32 -3.80
CA PRO A 104 11.52 -3.94 -4.27
C PRO A 104 10.22 -3.22 -3.88
N PRO A 105 10.28 -1.95 -3.42
CA PRO A 105 9.07 -1.16 -3.30
C PRO A 105 8.32 -1.27 -4.63
N ALA A 106 7.01 -1.53 -4.59
CA ALA A 106 6.21 -1.33 -5.79
C ALA A 106 6.55 0.07 -6.34
N PRO A 107 6.77 0.24 -7.66
CA PRO A 107 7.14 1.55 -8.18
C PRO A 107 6.09 2.56 -7.76
N ASP A 108 6.54 3.59 -7.06
CA ASP A 108 5.76 4.80 -6.85
C ASP A 108 5.44 5.35 -8.25
N THR A 109 4.21 5.18 -8.73
CA THR A 109 3.76 5.79 -10.00
C THR A 109 3.61 7.32 -9.88
N SER A 110 4.10 7.91 -8.79
CA SER A 110 4.24 9.37 -8.59
C SER A 110 5.60 9.91 -9.03
N ALA A 111 6.28 9.27 -9.99
CA ALA A 111 7.35 9.92 -10.72
C ALA A 111 6.76 10.99 -11.65
N ASP A 112 6.79 12.22 -11.15
CA ASP A 112 6.88 13.49 -11.87
C ASP A 112 7.26 13.32 -13.36
N LYS A 113 6.25 13.44 -14.22
CA LYS A 113 6.43 14.05 -15.52
C LYS A 113 5.45 15.21 -15.62
N ASP A 114 6.01 16.36 -15.93
CA ASP A 114 5.34 17.52 -16.51
C ASP A 114 4.67 18.49 -15.53
N LEU A 115 5.49 19.12 -14.70
CA LEU A 115 5.27 20.53 -14.31
C LEU A 115 6.51 21.36 -14.65
N ASP A 116 6.89 21.37 -15.93
CA ASP A 116 7.63 22.49 -16.51
C ASP A 116 6.66 23.33 -17.35
N GLY A 117 6.26 24.46 -16.78
CA GLY A 117 6.05 25.70 -17.52
C GLY A 117 4.90 25.78 -18.53
N ASP A 118 3.69 26.00 -18.01
CA ASP A 118 2.71 26.84 -18.70
C ASP A 118 3.27 28.27 -18.80
N LYS A 119 3.63 28.69 -20.02
CA LYS A 119 3.70 30.10 -20.42
C LYS A 119 3.05 30.24 -21.80
N GLY A 120 1.71 30.30 -21.81
CA GLY A 120 0.95 30.86 -22.92
C GLY A 120 1.16 32.38 -23.09
N PRO A 121 0.43 33.03 -24.02
CA PRO A 121 0.92 33.35 -25.37
C PRO A 121 0.96 34.87 -25.63
N ASP A 122 1.60 35.33 -26.71
CA ASP A 122 0.96 36.14 -27.78
C ASP A 122 1.94 36.63 -28.88
N SER A 123 1.50 36.44 -30.12
CA SER A 123 1.67 37.16 -31.40
C SER A 123 2.85 38.11 -31.68
N GLY A 124 3.48 37.90 -32.85
CA GLY A 124 4.27 38.91 -33.57
C GLY A 124 4.72 38.48 -34.98
N LYS A 125 4.04 38.97 -36.01
CA LYS A 125 4.26 38.77 -37.46
C LYS A 125 5.65 39.27 -37.94
N GLY A 126 6.17 38.69 -39.03
CA GLY A 126 7.15 39.39 -39.89
C GLY A 126 7.95 38.52 -40.86
N SER A 127 7.53 38.46 -42.13
CA SER A 127 8.29 38.00 -43.29
C SER A 127 9.67 38.66 -43.44
N THR A 128 10.64 37.95 -44.03
CA THR A 128 11.21 38.18 -45.40
C THR A 128 12.64 37.63 -45.49
N GLN A 129 12.90 36.83 -46.53
CA GLN A 129 14.21 36.35 -46.98
C GLN A 129 15.12 37.49 -47.48
N PRO A 130 16.42 37.20 -47.64
CA PRO A 130 17.02 37.39 -48.95
C PRO A 130 17.46 36.07 -49.61
#